data_AF-A0AAJ7WAK7-F1
#
_entry.id   AF-A0AAJ7WAK7-F1
#
_cell.length_a   1.000
_cell.length_b   1.000
_cell.length_c   1.000
_cell.angle_alpha   90.00
_cell.angle_beta   90.00
_cell.angle_gamma   90.00
#
_symmetry.space_group_name_H-M   'P 1'
#
loop_
_entity.id
_entity.type
_entity.pdbx_description
1 polymer ?
#
loop_
_entity_poly.entity_id
_entity_poly.type
_entity_poly.pdbx_seq_one_letter_code
_entity_poly.pdbx_strand_id
1 'polypeptide(L)'
;MNRDAGLFTIFCSITGILIKLHLESKDLAYIIAYCMTVTMFMTLFMNLYEHIFKKYFSSETSIIKTTMKTEKKCDLDSMRGLDCGTHMAHLYYNGYLRIILPSPGTTTKGLIEKIEDYEDINNIQICVHKLFILIPSSSYIPPDLVDASNKWMEGTMDLSNEVRNRGGVKRREYHNTVYKIYPDGQKTNAPLYLVVEGASPLVTLYEMTTRAHAETEVYRSHSKDIIRKFYEKLKDLLDNDPECANTYELIYYDDDKNGNKVNVAKVILDRLAENRV
;
A
#
# COMPACT_ATOMS: atom_id res chain seq x y z
N MET A 1 7.41 19.83 36.67
CA MET A 1 6.03 19.39 36.98
C MET A 1 5.53 19.81 38.36
N ASN A 2 6.34 19.87 39.43
CA ASN A 2 5.82 20.14 40.79
C ASN A 2 5.87 21.61 41.27
N ARG A 3 6.42 22.57 40.49
CA ARG A 3 6.45 24.00 40.86
C ARG A 3 5.32 24.82 40.24
N ASP A 4 4.81 24.42 39.08
CA ASP A 4 3.80 25.19 38.33
C ASP A 4 2.39 25.02 38.89
N ALA A 5 2.08 23.86 39.48
CA ALA A 5 0.83 23.63 40.20
C ALA A 5 0.67 24.59 41.39
N GLY A 6 1.78 24.90 42.10
CA GLY A 6 1.76 25.81 43.25
C GLY A 6 1.44 27.26 42.89
N LEU A 7 1.96 27.75 41.75
CA LEU A 7 1.67 29.09 41.24
C LEU A 7 0.22 29.25 40.81
N PHE A 8 -0.37 28.23 40.18
CA PHE A 8 -1.77 28.23 39.78
C PHE A 8 -2.71 28.24 40.99
N THR A 9 -2.42 27.46 42.03
CA THR A 9 -3.22 27.44 43.26
C THR A 9 -3.18 28.78 43.99
N ILE A 10 -2.00 29.41 44.10
CA ILE A 10 -1.86 30.74 44.71
C ILE A 10 -2.64 31.79 43.90
N PHE A 11 -2.59 31.73 42.57
CA PHE A 11 -3.32 32.65 41.70
C PHE A 11 -4.85 32.54 41.87
N CYS A 12 -5.39 31.31 41.91
CA CYS A 12 -6.82 31.06 42.18
C CYS A 12 -7.26 31.53 43.56
N SER A 13 -6.40 31.40 44.59
CA SER A 13 -6.71 31.90 45.94
C SER A 13 -6.75 33.42 46.01
N ILE A 14 -5.80 34.12 45.39
CA ILE A 14 -5.74 35.59 45.38
C ILE A 14 -6.93 36.18 44.59
N THR A 15 -7.23 35.61 43.42
CA THR A 15 -8.40 36.04 42.62
C THR A 15 -9.72 35.80 43.35
N GLY A 16 -9.88 34.68 44.05
CA GLY A 16 -11.06 34.41 44.88
C GLY A 16 -11.26 35.42 46.01
N ILE A 17 -10.17 35.84 46.68
CA ILE A 17 -10.22 36.86 47.74
C ILE A 17 -10.60 38.24 47.18
N LEU A 18 -10.02 38.61 46.03
CA LEU A 18 -10.29 39.89 45.37
C LEU A 18 -11.73 39.98 44.82
N ILE A 19 -12.29 38.89 44.28
CA ILE A 19 -13.70 38.82 43.86
C ILE A 19 -14.63 38.99 45.07
N LYS A 20 -14.28 38.42 46.22
CA LYS A 20 -15.08 38.54 47.45
C LYS A 20 -15.11 39.98 47.99
N LEU A 21 -13.96 40.67 47.97
CA LEU A 21 -13.85 42.10 48.32
C LEU A 21 -14.58 43.01 47.32
N HIS A 22 -14.67 42.60 46.05
CA HIS A 22 -15.39 43.33 44.99
C HIS A 22 -16.92 43.28 45.15
N LEU A 23 -17.47 42.13 45.54
CA LEU A 23 -18.92 41.94 45.70
C LEU A 23 -19.53 42.78 46.85
N GLU A 24 -18.71 43.29 47.76
CA GLU A 24 -19.13 44.14 48.89
C GLU A 24 -19.00 45.66 48.61
N SER A 25 -18.38 46.05 47.48
CA SER A 25 -18.12 47.46 47.14
C SER A 25 -19.23 48.06 46.25
N LYS A 26 -19.70 49.27 46.58
CA LYS A 26 -20.69 50.03 45.77
C LYS A 26 -20.09 51.17 44.94
N ASP A 27 -18.75 51.28 44.89
CA ASP A 27 -18.06 52.37 44.21
C ASP A 27 -17.68 51.99 42.77
N LEU A 28 -18.29 52.67 41.79
CA LEU A 28 -18.10 52.42 40.38
C LEU A 28 -16.66 52.64 39.91
N ALA A 29 -15.92 53.59 40.50
CA ALA A 29 -14.54 53.86 40.13
C ALA A 29 -13.61 52.71 40.53
N TYR A 30 -13.86 52.10 41.69
CA TYR A 30 -13.13 50.92 42.16
C TYR A 30 -13.39 49.70 41.28
N ILE A 31 -14.65 49.49 40.87
CA ILE A 31 -15.05 48.40 39.96
C ILE A 31 -14.31 48.50 38.63
N ILE A 32 -14.28 49.69 38.04
CA ILE A 32 -13.62 49.93 36.75
C ILE A 32 -12.10 49.70 36.85
N ALA A 33 -11.45 50.21 37.90
CA ALA A 33 -10.01 49.99 38.14
C ALA A 33 -9.69 48.51 38.37
N TYR A 34 -10.54 47.78 39.09
CA TYR A 34 -10.38 46.34 39.30
C TYR A 34 -10.54 45.55 38.00
N CYS A 35 -11.55 45.85 37.18
CA CYS A 35 -11.73 45.21 35.88
C CYS A 35 -10.53 45.45 34.96
N MET A 36 -9.97 46.66 34.93
CA MET A 36 -8.79 46.96 34.12
C MET A 36 -7.53 46.22 34.58
N THR A 37 -7.35 46.04 35.89
CA THR A 37 -6.17 45.31 36.41
C THR A 37 -6.28 43.80 36.17
N VAL A 38 -7.48 43.22 36.30
CA VAL A 38 -7.73 41.80 35.99
C VAL A 38 -7.54 41.51 34.51
N THR A 39 -8.04 42.36 33.61
CA THR A 39 -7.85 42.17 32.16
C THR A 39 -6.38 42.27 31.77
N MET A 40 -5.65 43.25 32.29
CA MET A 40 -4.22 43.40 32.04
C MET A 40 -3.42 42.17 32.51
N PHE A 41 -3.75 41.63 33.69
CA PHE A 41 -3.10 40.43 34.21
C PHE A 41 -3.42 39.18 33.37
N MET A 42 -4.68 39.00 32.95
CA MET A 42 -5.07 37.90 32.07
C MET A 42 -4.33 37.96 30.72
N THR A 43 -4.18 39.15 30.13
CA THR A 43 -3.42 39.30 28.89
C THR A 43 -1.94 38.94 29.06
N LEU A 44 -1.32 39.37 30.16
CA LEU A 44 0.08 39.02 30.49
C LEU A 44 0.24 37.51 30.70
N PHE A 45 -0.69 36.87 31.41
CA PHE A 45 -0.65 35.43 31.66
C PHE A 45 -0.83 34.64 30.36
N MET A 46 -1.77 35.01 29.50
CA MET A 46 -1.98 34.34 28.22
C MET A 46 -0.79 34.49 27.28
N ASN A 47 -0.14 35.65 27.24
CA ASN A 47 1.08 35.86 26.46
C ASN A 47 2.26 35.03 26.99
N LEU A 48 2.42 34.95 28.31
CA LEU A 48 3.45 34.12 28.94
C LEU A 48 3.21 32.63 28.66
N TYR A 49 1.96 32.18 28.80
CA TYR A 49 1.56 30.81 28.47
C TYR A 49 1.82 30.50 27.01
N GLU A 50 1.43 31.39 26.08
CA GLU A 50 1.67 31.20 24.65
C GLU A 50 3.18 31.13 24.32
N HIS A 51 4.01 31.94 24.98
CA HIS A 51 5.46 31.91 24.80
C HIS A 51 6.09 30.61 25.33
N ILE A 52 5.69 30.17 26.52
CA ILE A 52 6.17 28.92 27.13
C ILE A 52 5.69 27.73 26.30
N PHE A 53 4.42 27.72 25.90
CA PHE A 53 3.81 26.68 25.07
C PHE A 53 4.50 26.59 23.70
N LYS A 54 4.72 27.73 23.01
CA LYS A 54 5.48 27.78 21.75
C LYS A 54 6.91 27.27 21.92
N LYS A 55 7.59 27.61 23.02
CA LYS A 55 8.97 27.18 23.28
C LYS A 55 9.07 25.68 23.56
N TYR A 56 8.17 25.12 24.37
CA TYR A 56 8.14 23.69 24.67
C TYR A 56 7.79 22.86 23.43
N PHE A 57 6.73 23.24 22.72
CA PHE A 57 6.27 22.52 21.53
C PHE A 57 7.25 22.65 20.34
N SER A 58 7.92 23.79 20.21
CA SER A 58 9.03 23.98 19.26
C SER A 58 10.20 23.02 19.54
N SER A 59 10.55 22.83 20.82
CA SER A 59 11.66 21.94 21.18
C SER A 59 11.35 20.47 20.90
N GLU A 60 10.14 19.98 21.23
CA GLU A 60 9.74 18.60 20.94
C GLU A 60 9.65 18.33 19.44
N THR A 61 9.07 19.26 18.67
CA THR A 61 9.01 19.13 17.21
C THR A 61 10.40 19.18 16.56
N SER A 62 11.35 19.94 17.12
CA SER A 62 12.73 19.97 16.64
C SER A 62 13.49 18.68 16.94
N ILE A 63 13.30 18.07 18.11
CA ILE A 63 13.92 16.80 18.49
C ILE A 63 13.33 15.67 17.65
N ILE A 64 12.01 15.61 17.49
CA ILE A 64 11.34 14.62 16.62
C ILE A 64 11.81 14.79 15.15
N LYS A 65 11.86 16.03 14.64
CA LYS A 65 12.37 16.31 13.28
C LYS A 65 13.86 15.97 13.12
N THR A 66 14.66 16.14 14.17
CA THR A 66 16.10 15.82 14.13
C THR A 66 16.32 14.31 14.20
N THR A 67 15.56 13.59 15.03
CA THR A 67 15.59 12.12 15.07
C THR A 67 15.15 11.52 13.73
N MET A 68 14.11 12.07 13.09
CA MET A 68 13.69 11.65 11.73
C MET A 68 14.68 12.04 10.62
N LYS A 69 15.53 13.06 10.81
CA LYS A 69 16.55 13.46 9.82
C LYS A 69 17.77 12.52 9.79
N THR A 70 17.85 11.58 10.73
CA THR A 70 18.96 10.62 10.86
C THR A 70 18.48 9.17 10.76
N GLU A 71 17.41 8.89 10.00
CA GLU A 71 17.17 7.52 9.56
C GLU A 71 18.22 7.13 8.52
N LYS A 72 19.26 6.46 9.01
CA LYS A 72 20.09 5.57 8.20
C LYS A 72 19.13 4.65 7.45
N LYS A 73 19.13 4.68 6.12
CA LYS A 73 18.34 3.79 5.24
C LYS A 73 18.33 2.38 5.85
N CYS A 74 17.15 1.88 6.20
CA CYS A 74 17.02 0.55 6.81
C CYS A 74 17.45 -0.48 5.77
N ASP A 75 18.50 -1.23 6.08
CA ASP A 75 18.97 -2.30 5.21
C ASP A 75 18.05 -3.52 5.39
N LEU A 76 17.11 -3.71 4.46
CA LEU A 76 16.18 -4.84 4.49
C LEU A 76 16.91 -6.19 4.40
N ASP A 77 18.11 -6.25 3.80
CA ASP A 77 18.87 -7.50 3.72
C ASP A 77 19.29 -7.98 5.13
N SER A 78 19.50 -7.05 6.06
CA SER A 78 19.84 -7.35 7.45
C SER A 78 18.71 -8.02 8.24
N MET A 79 17.47 -7.95 7.76
CA MET A 79 16.28 -8.50 8.43
C MET A 79 16.11 -10.02 8.27
N ARG A 80 17.00 -10.69 7.50
CA ARG A 80 17.05 -12.17 7.34
C ARG A 80 15.70 -12.80 6.99
N GLY A 81 14.92 -12.14 6.13
CA GLY A 81 13.62 -12.63 5.65
C GLY A 81 12.41 -12.26 6.53
N LEU A 82 12.60 -11.43 7.55
CA LEU A 82 11.50 -10.83 8.31
C LEU A 82 11.07 -9.47 7.75
N ASP A 83 11.55 -9.10 6.56
CA ASP A 83 11.16 -7.87 5.87
C ASP A 83 9.76 -7.97 5.22
N CYS A 84 9.18 -6.81 4.94
CA CYS A 84 7.83 -6.69 4.38
C CYS A 84 7.69 -7.39 3.03
N GLY A 85 8.68 -7.28 2.14
CA GLY A 85 8.64 -7.88 0.81
C GLY A 85 8.63 -9.41 0.87
N THR A 86 9.52 -9.99 1.69
CA THR A 86 9.54 -11.43 1.97
C THR A 86 8.21 -11.92 2.53
N HIS A 87 7.62 -11.20 3.48
CA HIS A 87 6.32 -11.57 4.04
C HIS A 87 5.20 -11.52 2.99
N MET A 88 5.14 -10.47 2.18
CA MET A 88 4.18 -10.34 1.06
C MET A 88 4.27 -11.53 0.10
N ALA A 89 5.48 -11.98 -0.24
CA ALA A 89 5.70 -13.12 -1.11
C ALA A 89 5.13 -14.41 -0.50
N HIS A 90 5.38 -14.66 0.78
CA HIS A 90 4.82 -15.82 1.48
C HIS A 90 3.30 -15.80 1.55
N LEU A 91 2.69 -14.64 1.79
CA LEU A 91 1.22 -14.50 1.81
C LEU A 91 0.61 -14.81 0.44
N TYR A 92 1.19 -14.28 -0.63
CA TYR A 92 0.68 -14.49 -1.98
C TYR A 92 0.90 -15.93 -2.46
N TYR A 93 2.08 -16.49 -2.23
CA TYR A 93 2.38 -17.87 -2.59
C TYR A 93 1.50 -18.87 -1.83
N ASN A 94 1.52 -18.85 -0.49
CA ASN A 94 0.77 -19.83 0.32
C ASN A 94 -0.73 -19.58 0.33
N GLY A 95 -1.13 -18.31 0.21
CA GLY A 95 -2.50 -17.85 0.28
C GLY A 95 -3.26 -17.92 -1.03
N TYR A 96 -2.55 -18.02 -2.16
CA TYR A 96 -3.15 -17.95 -3.48
C TYR A 96 -2.46 -18.85 -4.52
N LEU A 97 -1.20 -18.59 -4.90
CA LEU A 97 -0.59 -19.27 -6.06
C LEU A 97 -0.51 -20.79 -5.90
N ARG A 98 -0.13 -21.28 -4.72
CA ARG A 98 -0.08 -22.72 -4.42
C ARG A 98 -1.46 -23.40 -4.45
N ILE A 99 -2.55 -22.62 -4.45
CA ILE A 99 -3.92 -23.13 -4.56
C ILE A 99 -4.34 -23.24 -6.02
N ILE A 100 -3.96 -22.27 -6.85
CA ILE A 100 -4.50 -22.11 -8.20
C ILE A 100 -3.60 -22.66 -9.32
N LEU A 101 -2.28 -22.73 -9.10
CA LEU A 101 -1.33 -23.16 -10.12
C LEU A 101 -1.27 -24.70 -10.24
N PRO A 102 -1.01 -25.46 -9.16
CA PRO A 102 -0.83 -26.90 -9.24
C PRO A 102 -2.08 -27.66 -9.68
N SER A 103 -1.88 -28.80 -10.35
CA SER A 103 -2.90 -29.86 -10.43
C SER A 103 -2.55 -30.96 -9.42
N PRO A 104 -3.11 -30.94 -8.20
CA PRO A 104 -2.70 -31.86 -7.13
C PRO A 104 -3.19 -33.32 -7.34
N GLY A 105 -3.59 -33.69 -8.56
CA GLY A 105 -3.97 -35.07 -8.91
C GLY A 105 -5.25 -35.59 -8.23
N THR A 106 -5.94 -34.76 -7.46
CA THR A 106 -7.15 -35.13 -6.72
C THR A 106 -8.22 -34.06 -6.93
N THR A 107 -9.24 -34.41 -7.73
CA THR A 107 -10.57 -33.76 -7.85
C THR A 107 -10.65 -32.27 -8.22
N THR A 108 -9.53 -31.55 -8.31
CA THR A 108 -9.46 -30.12 -8.59
C THR A 108 -8.47 -29.87 -9.70
N LYS A 109 -8.89 -29.09 -10.71
CA LYS A 109 -8.10 -28.80 -11.90
C LYS A 109 -7.07 -27.71 -11.60
N GLY A 110 -5.83 -27.95 -12.00
CA GLY A 110 -4.78 -26.93 -11.98
C GLY A 110 -5.00 -25.87 -13.06
N LEU A 111 -4.14 -24.86 -13.11
CA LEU A 111 -4.26 -23.76 -14.08
C LEU A 111 -4.28 -24.25 -15.54
N ILE A 112 -3.37 -25.17 -15.89
CA ILE A 112 -3.22 -25.65 -17.28
C ILE A 112 -4.50 -26.35 -17.74
N GLU A 113 -5.03 -27.27 -16.94
CA GLU A 113 -6.29 -27.96 -17.26
C GLU A 113 -7.48 -27.00 -17.41
N LYS A 114 -7.50 -25.90 -16.65
CA LYS A 114 -8.53 -24.85 -16.79
C LYS A 114 -8.37 -24.03 -18.05
N ILE A 115 -7.12 -23.80 -18.49
CA ILE A 115 -6.81 -23.15 -19.76
C ILE A 115 -7.30 -24.03 -20.93
N GLU A 116 -6.97 -25.33 -20.89
CA GLU A 116 -7.40 -26.30 -21.92
C GLU A 116 -8.92 -26.39 -22.02
N ASP A 117 -9.63 -26.49 -20.89
CA ASP A 117 -11.10 -26.43 -20.86
C ASP A 117 -11.65 -25.14 -21.51
N TYR A 118 -11.00 -24.01 -21.24
CA TYR A 118 -11.43 -22.71 -21.77
C TYR A 118 -11.21 -22.62 -23.28
N GLU A 119 -10.10 -23.14 -23.78
CA GLU A 119 -9.81 -23.26 -25.22
C GLU A 119 -10.87 -24.10 -25.93
N ASP A 120 -11.19 -25.27 -25.39
CA ASP A 120 -12.18 -26.20 -25.94
C ASP A 120 -13.59 -25.59 -25.97
N ILE A 121 -14.03 -24.97 -24.88
CA ILE A 121 -15.38 -24.38 -24.76
C ILE A 121 -15.56 -23.19 -25.70
N ASN A 122 -14.52 -22.35 -25.84
CA ASN A 122 -14.61 -21.11 -26.61
C ASN A 122 -14.10 -21.25 -28.04
N ASN A 123 -13.55 -22.40 -28.41
CA ASN A 123 -12.91 -22.66 -29.70
C ASN A 123 -11.84 -21.60 -30.03
N ILE A 124 -10.94 -21.35 -29.08
CA ILE A 124 -9.81 -20.42 -29.20
C ILE A 124 -8.49 -21.13 -28.83
N GLN A 125 -7.37 -20.45 -29.03
CA GLN A 125 -6.06 -20.91 -28.57
C GLN A 125 -5.37 -19.83 -27.72
N ILE A 126 -5.03 -20.18 -26.49
CA ILE A 126 -4.19 -19.43 -25.56
C ILE A 126 -2.73 -19.69 -25.94
N CYS A 127 -1.97 -18.61 -26.13
CA CYS A 127 -0.66 -18.70 -26.74
C CYS A 127 0.39 -19.40 -25.87
N VAL A 128 0.24 -19.28 -24.55
CA VAL A 128 1.14 -19.88 -23.55
C VAL A 128 0.29 -20.30 -22.35
N HIS A 129 0.36 -21.57 -21.96
CA HIS A 129 -0.36 -22.12 -20.82
C HIS A 129 0.33 -21.78 -19.49
N LYS A 130 0.41 -20.48 -19.17
CA LYS A 130 1.00 -19.93 -17.94
C LYS A 130 0.19 -18.78 -17.40
N LEU A 131 0.27 -18.53 -16.09
CA LEU A 131 -0.19 -17.29 -15.47
C LEU A 131 0.91 -16.23 -15.55
N PHE A 132 0.64 -15.14 -16.26
CA PHE A 132 1.53 -13.99 -16.33
C PHE A 132 1.24 -13.05 -15.16
N ILE A 133 2.21 -12.88 -14.26
CA ILE A 133 2.08 -12.08 -13.04
C ILE A 133 2.89 -10.80 -13.19
N LEU A 134 2.19 -9.67 -13.24
CA LEU A 134 2.76 -8.34 -13.44
C LEU A 134 3.21 -7.72 -12.13
N ILE A 135 4.45 -7.21 -12.10
CA ILE A 135 5.13 -6.62 -10.94
C ILE A 135 5.69 -5.24 -11.35
N PRO A 136 4.87 -4.17 -11.35
CA PRO A 136 5.31 -2.82 -11.71
C PRO A 136 6.25 -2.20 -10.68
N SER A 137 7.21 -1.40 -11.15
CA SER A 137 8.21 -0.71 -10.31
C SER A 137 7.59 0.31 -9.34
N SER A 138 6.44 0.90 -9.70
CA SER A 138 5.71 1.86 -8.88
C SER A 138 4.81 1.21 -7.81
N SER A 139 4.65 -0.12 -7.83
CA SER A 139 3.60 -0.91 -7.13
C SER A 139 2.15 -0.64 -7.57
N TYR A 140 1.90 0.33 -8.45
CA TYR A 140 0.56 0.64 -8.91
C TYR A 140 0.07 -0.42 -9.93
N ILE A 141 -1.10 -1.00 -9.64
CA ILE A 141 -1.81 -1.88 -10.57
C ILE A 141 -3.23 -1.32 -10.69
N PRO A 142 -3.73 -1.02 -11.90
CA PRO A 142 -5.11 -0.56 -12.06
C PRO A 142 -6.10 -1.69 -11.74
N PRO A 143 -7.33 -1.38 -11.30
CA PRO A 143 -8.37 -2.39 -11.09
C PRO A 143 -8.69 -3.22 -12.35
N ASP A 144 -8.57 -2.60 -13.53
CA ASP A 144 -8.65 -3.28 -14.82
C ASP A 144 -7.35 -3.04 -15.61
N LEU A 145 -6.66 -4.11 -16.01
CA LEU A 145 -5.45 -4.05 -16.82
C LEU A 145 -5.69 -3.40 -18.20
N VAL A 146 -6.94 -3.41 -18.70
CA VAL A 146 -7.31 -2.72 -19.94
C VAL A 146 -6.99 -1.23 -19.86
N ASP A 147 -7.11 -0.60 -18.68
CA ASP A 147 -6.84 0.82 -18.48
C ASP A 147 -5.36 1.18 -18.64
N ALA A 148 -4.45 0.22 -18.41
CA ALA A 148 -3.01 0.39 -18.62
C ALA A 148 -2.54 -0.08 -20.01
N SER A 149 -3.47 -0.51 -20.88
CA SER A 149 -3.14 -1.12 -22.17
C SER A 149 -3.17 -0.18 -23.39
N ASN A 150 -3.55 1.09 -23.21
CA ASN A 150 -3.83 2.00 -24.33
C ASN A 150 -4.81 1.42 -25.37
N LYS A 151 -5.82 0.64 -24.93
CA LYS A 151 -6.81 -0.07 -25.76
C LYS A 151 -6.26 -1.26 -26.55
N TRP A 152 -5.06 -1.74 -26.24
CA TRP A 152 -4.47 -2.93 -26.86
C TRP A 152 -4.97 -4.22 -26.23
N MET A 153 -5.69 -4.14 -25.11
CA MET A 153 -6.26 -5.30 -24.43
C MET A 153 -7.78 -5.21 -24.34
N GLU A 154 -8.41 -6.38 -24.27
CA GLU A 154 -9.80 -6.56 -23.87
C GLU A 154 -9.87 -7.69 -22.84
N GLY A 155 -10.60 -7.46 -21.75
CA GLY A 155 -11.00 -8.54 -20.85
C GLY A 155 -11.94 -9.51 -21.56
N THR A 156 -11.76 -10.81 -21.33
CA THR A 156 -12.71 -11.83 -21.77
C THR A 156 -13.37 -12.48 -20.55
N MET A 157 -13.89 -13.69 -20.70
CA MET A 157 -14.45 -14.42 -19.56
C MET A 157 -13.32 -14.97 -18.68
N ASP A 158 -13.69 -15.27 -17.43
CA ASP A 158 -12.79 -15.92 -16.50
C ASP A 158 -12.64 -17.41 -16.83
N LEU A 159 -11.50 -17.98 -16.46
CA LEU A 159 -11.34 -19.43 -16.35
C LEU A 159 -12.32 -19.99 -15.30
N SER A 160 -12.56 -21.29 -15.33
CA SER A 160 -13.42 -21.94 -14.34
C SER A 160 -12.87 -21.76 -12.90
N ASN A 161 -13.78 -21.42 -11.98
CA ASN A 161 -13.39 -21.07 -10.61
C ASN A 161 -12.74 -22.25 -9.87
N GLU A 162 -11.66 -21.97 -9.14
CA GLU A 162 -11.18 -22.86 -8.08
C GLU A 162 -12.01 -22.62 -6.82
N VAL A 163 -12.59 -23.67 -6.22
CA VAL A 163 -13.45 -23.54 -5.05
C VAL A 163 -12.85 -24.30 -3.86
N ARG A 164 -12.53 -23.59 -2.76
CA ARG A 164 -11.96 -24.19 -1.54
C ARG A 164 -12.63 -23.68 -0.27
N ASN A 165 -12.63 -24.51 0.76
CA ASN A 165 -12.91 -24.03 2.13
C ASN A 165 -11.59 -23.52 2.72
N ARG A 166 -11.54 -22.26 3.18
CA ARG A 166 -10.30 -21.68 3.73
C ARG A 166 -10.58 -20.55 4.71
N GLY A 167 -9.83 -20.52 5.82
CA GLY A 167 -9.88 -19.42 6.79
C GLY A 167 -11.28 -19.20 7.39
N GLY A 168 -12.03 -20.28 7.63
CA GLY A 168 -13.42 -20.21 8.12
C GLY A 168 -14.47 -19.90 7.05
N VAL A 169 -14.07 -19.58 5.81
CA VAL A 169 -14.98 -19.33 4.69
C VAL A 169 -15.20 -20.62 3.90
N LYS A 170 -16.47 -21.02 3.79
CA LYS A 170 -16.87 -22.14 2.93
C LYS A 170 -17.00 -21.68 1.48
N ARG A 171 -16.64 -22.55 0.53
CA ARG A 171 -16.75 -22.30 -0.92
C ARG A 171 -16.14 -20.95 -1.36
N ARG A 172 -14.96 -20.64 -0.85
CA ARG A 172 -14.20 -19.48 -1.34
C ARG A 172 -13.77 -19.76 -2.78
N GLU A 173 -14.07 -18.82 -3.66
CA GLU A 173 -13.80 -18.92 -5.09
C GLU A 173 -12.53 -18.13 -5.44
N TYR A 174 -11.71 -18.68 -6.33
CA TYR A 174 -10.57 -18.02 -6.96
C TYR A 174 -10.74 -18.15 -8.47
N HIS A 175 -10.51 -17.06 -9.18
CA HIS A 175 -10.70 -16.97 -10.62
C HIS A 175 -9.51 -16.25 -11.25
N ASN A 176 -9.23 -16.55 -12.50
CA ASN A 176 -8.22 -15.89 -13.32
C ASN A 176 -8.88 -15.44 -14.61
N THR A 177 -8.51 -14.28 -15.11
CA THR A 177 -9.11 -13.69 -16.32
C THR A 177 -8.23 -13.96 -17.53
N VAL A 178 -8.87 -14.37 -18.63
CA VAL A 178 -8.22 -14.44 -19.94
C VAL A 178 -8.34 -13.08 -20.62
N TYR A 179 -7.24 -12.56 -21.14
CA TYR A 179 -7.20 -11.31 -21.90
C TYR A 179 -6.91 -11.57 -23.37
N LYS A 180 -7.56 -10.78 -24.23
CA LYS A 180 -7.14 -10.59 -25.61
C LYS A 180 -6.10 -9.48 -25.66
N ILE A 181 -5.00 -9.71 -26.36
CA ILE A 181 -3.96 -8.71 -26.60
C ILE A 181 -3.75 -8.55 -28.10
N TYR A 182 -3.91 -7.34 -28.62
CA TYR A 182 -3.72 -7.01 -30.03
C TYR A 182 -2.27 -6.54 -30.27
N PRO A 183 -1.42 -7.30 -30.99
CA PRO A 183 0.03 -7.05 -31.08
C PRO A 183 0.44 -5.66 -31.59
N ASP A 184 -0.42 -5.01 -32.39
CA ASP A 184 -0.18 -3.68 -32.96
C ASP A 184 -1.14 -2.62 -32.40
N GLY A 185 -1.93 -2.98 -31.38
CA GLY A 185 -3.03 -2.16 -30.87
C GLY A 185 -4.22 -2.01 -31.83
N GLN A 186 -4.15 -2.64 -33.00
CA GLN A 186 -5.20 -2.61 -34.01
C GLN A 186 -6.08 -3.85 -33.86
N LYS A 187 -7.36 -3.63 -33.63
CA LYS A 187 -8.37 -4.71 -33.49
C LYS A 187 -8.73 -5.41 -34.80
N THR A 188 -8.10 -5.01 -35.90
CA THR A 188 -8.23 -5.67 -37.21
C THR A 188 -7.42 -6.96 -37.29
N ASN A 189 -6.37 -7.07 -36.46
CA ASN A 189 -5.51 -8.26 -36.41
C ASN A 189 -6.07 -9.27 -35.39
N ALA A 190 -5.81 -10.55 -35.61
CA ALA A 190 -6.19 -11.59 -34.66
C ALA A 190 -5.51 -11.33 -33.30
N PRO A 191 -6.26 -11.35 -32.18
CA PRO A 191 -5.67 -11.18 -30.86
C PRO A 191 -4.89 -12.43 -30.44
N LEU A 192 -3.93 -12.23 -29.54
CA LEU A 192 -3.34 -13.28 -28.72
C LEU A 192 -4.17 -13.42 -27.44
N TYR A 193 -4.34 -14.65 -26.96
CA TYR A 193 -5.06 -14.93 -25.72
C TYR A 193 -4.10 -15.41 -24.64
N LEU A 194 -4.17 -14.78 -23.46
CA LEU A 194 -3.26 -15.03 -22.34
C LEU A 194 -3.99 -14.90 -21.00
N VAL A 195 -3.54 -15.65 -20.00
CA VAL A 195 -3.98 -15.48 -18.60
C VAL A 195 -3.02 -14.52 -17.92
N VAL A 196 -3.53 -13.37 -17.47
CA VAL A 196 -2.69 -12.28 -16.94
C VAL A 196 -3.33 -11.71 -15.68
N GLU A 197 -2.52 -11.41 -14.68
CA GLU A 197 -2.94 -10.67 -13.49
C GLU A 197 -1.83 -9.78 -12.95
N GLY A 198 -2.20 -8.79 -12.14
CA GLY A 198 -1.24 -8.04 -11.33
C GLY A 198 -1.00 -8.71 -9.99
N ALA A 199 0.23 -8.64 -9.48
CA ALA A 199 0.56 -9.12 -8.14
C ALA A 199 -0.19 -8.30 -7.08
N SER A 200 -1.33 -8.81 -6.60
CA SER A 200 -2.21 -8.12 -5.66
C SER A 200 -1.57 -7.60 -4.37
N PRO A 201 -0.51 -8.21 -3.79
CA PRO A 201 0.18 -7.61 -2.64
C PRO A 201 0.72 -6.20 -2.92
N LEU A 202 1.10 -5.89 -4.16
CA LEU A 202 1.61 -4.58 -4.54
C LEU A 202 0.53 -3.50 -4.46
N VAL A 203 -0.74 -3.86 -4.64
CA VAL A 203 -1.86 -2.91 -4.45
C VAL A 203 -1.88 -2.42 -3.01
N THR A 204 -1.71 -3.31 -2.04
CA THR A 204 -1.63 -2.95 -0.62
C THR A 204 -0.42 -2.04 -0.35
N LEU A 205 0.75 -2.37 -0.91
CA LEU A 205 1.94 -1.53 -0.80
C LEU A 205 1.72 -0.13 -1.41
N TYR A 206 1.07 -0.06 -2.57
CA TYR A 206 0.72 1.20 -3.22
C TYR A 206 -0.20 2.03 -2.34
N GLU A 207 -1.23 1.43 -1.74
CA GLU A 207 -2.11 2.14 -0.80
C GLU A 207 -1.34 2.67 0.42
N MET A 208 -0.41 1.89 0.97
CA MET A 208 0.42 2.31 2.11
C MET A 208 1.36 3.48 1.78
N THR A 209 1.83 3.56 0.53
CA THR A 209 2.73 4.63 0.07
C THR A 209 1.99 5.88 -0.44
N THR A 210 0.69 5.79 -0.69
CA THR A 210 -0.12 6.89 -1.22
C THR A 210 -1.10 7.48 -0.19
N ARG A 211 -1.65 6.68 0.71
CA ARG A 211 -2.51 7.17 1.80
C ARG A 211 -1.66 7.81 2.89
N ALA A 212 -2.13 8.91 3.47
CA ALA A 212 -1.39 9.68 4.48
C ALA A 212 -1.50 9.05 5.89
N HIS A 213 -0.77 7.94 6.08
CA HIS A 213 -0.56 7.29 7.37
C HIS A 213 0.76 7.74 8.01
N ALA A 214 1.00 7.39 9.28
CA ALA A 214 2.19 7.82 10.00
C ALA A 214 3.49 7.27 9.38
N GLU A 215 3.41 6.08 8.78
CA GLU A 215 4.54 5.32 8.23
C GLU A 215 4.74 5.53 6.71
N THR A 216 3.89 6.31 6.06
CA THR A 216 3.85 6.45 4.59
C THR A 216 5.21 6.82 3.99
N GLU A 217 5.92 7.77 4.60
CA GLU A 217 7.24 8.19 4.10
C GLU A 217 8.31 7.10 4.26
N VAL A 218 8.21 6.29 5.32
CA VAL A 218 9.09 5.15 5.53
C VAL A 218 8.86 4.08 4.46
N TYR A 219 7.60 3.75 4.17
CA TYR A 219 7.28 2.80 3.09
C TYR A 219 7.66 3.35 1.71
N ARG A 220 7.45 4.64 1.46
CA ARG A 220 7.79 5.29 0.19
C ARG A 220 9.30 5.26 -0.06
N SER A 221 10.10 5.57 0.95
CA SER A 221 11.57 5.57 0.85
C SER A 221 12.17 4.17 0.66
N HIS A 222 11.47 3.11 1.08
CA HIS A 222 11.91 1.71 0.95
C HIS A 222 11.15 0.92 -0.12
N SER A 223 10.22 1.51 -0.87
CA SER A 223 9.30 0.76 -1.75
C SER A 223 10.05 -0.09 -2.78
N LYS A 224 11.10 0.44 -3.39
CA LYS A 224 11.93 -0.27 -4.37
C LYS A 224 12.58 -1.52 -3.76
N ASP A 225 13.10 -1.41 -2.53
CA ASP A 225 13.73 -2.53 -1.85
C ASP A 225 12.69 -3.58 -1.41
N ILE A 226 11.49 -3.14 -0.99
CA ILE A 226 10.36 -4.02 -0.66
C ILE A 226 9.90 -4.80 -1.91
N ILE A 227 9.73 -4.13 -3.05
CA ILE A 227 9.32 -4.77 -4.31
C ILE A 227 10.38 -5.75 -4.80
N ARG A 228 11.67 -5.38 -4.71
CA ARG A 228 12.79 -6.26 -5.03
C ARG A 228 12.74 -7.52 -4.15
N LYS A 229 12.60 -7.37 -2.84
CA LYS A 229 12.50 -8.50 -1.90
C LYS A 229 11.29 -9.39 -2.17
N PHE A 230 10.15 -8.78 -2.45
CA PHE A 230 8.95 -9.49 -2.88
C PHE A 230 9.21 -10.33 -4.13
N TYR A 231 9.79 -9.75 -5.18
CA TYR A 231 10.11 -10.45 -6.42
C TYR A 231 11.10 -11.60 -6.18
N GLU A 232 12.23 -11.32 -5.54
CA GLU A 232 13.29 -12.31 -5.27
C GLU A 232 12.74 -13.51 -4.48
N LYS A 233 11.99 -13.24 -3.40
CA LYS A 233 11.42 -14.30 -2.57
C LYS A 233 10.29 -15.05 -3.28
N LEU A 234 9.42 -14.36 -4.02
CA LEU A 234 8.34 -15.04 -4.74
C LEU A 234 8.91 -15.97 -5.81
N LYS A 235 9.93 -15.51 -6.55
CA LYS A 235 10.63 -16.32 -7.53
C LYS A 235 11.27 -17.55 -6.86
N ASP A 236 11.99 -17.35 -5.77
CA ASP A 236 12.61 -18.43 -4.97
C ASP A 236 11.57 -19.46 -4.51
N LEU A 237 10.41 -19.03 -4.01
CA LEU A 237 9.35 -19.94 -3.58
C LEU A 237 8.78 -20.78 -4.73
N LEU A 238 8.54 -20.15 -5.88
CA LEU A 238 7.95 -20.81 -7.04
C LEU A 238 8.95 -21.72 -7.78
N ASP A 239 10.21 -21.29 -7.92
CA ASP A 239 11.27 -22.09 -8.55
C ASP A 239 11.57 -23.38 -7.75
N ASN A 240 11.40 -23.33 -6.42
CA ASN A 240 11.61 -24.46 -5.52
C ASN A 240 10.35 -25.31 -5.27
N ASP A 241 9.22 -25.00 -5.92
CA ASP A 241 8.00 -25.83 -5.88
C ASP A 241 7.80 -26.55 -7.22
N PRO A 242 8.11 -27.86 -7.31
CA PRO A 242 7.92 -28.64 -8.54
C PRO A 242 6.49 -28.63 -9.08
N GLU A 243 5.49 -28.46 -8.21
CA GLU A 243 4.08 -28.43 -8.62
C GLU A 243 3.71 -27.10 -9.31
N CYS A 244 4.47 -26.04 -9.07
CA CYS A 244 4.31 -24.74 -9.73
C CYS A 244 5.22 -24.59 -10.97
N ALA A 245 6.15 -25.52 -11.20
CA ALA A 245 7.12 -25.43 -12.29
C ALA A 245 6.43 -25.27 -13.65
N ASN A 246 6.93 -24.34 -14.46
CA ASN A 246 6.41 -24.04 -15.80
C ASN A 246 4.95 -23.57 -15.89
N THR A 247 4.30 -23.22 -14.78
CA THR A 247 2.89 -22.75 -14.77
C THR A 247 2.74 -21.22 -14.66
N TYR A 248 3.84 -20.49 -14.46
CA TYR A 248 3.82 -19.03 -14.26
C TYR A 248 4.92 -18.32 -15.06
N GLU A 249 4.76 -17.02 -15.19
CA GLU A 249 5.75 -16.08 -15.73
C GLU A 249 5.74 -14.79 -14.89
N LEU A 250 6.85 -14.48 -14.21
CA LEU A 250 6.97 -13.24 -13.42
C LEU A 250 7.53 -12.10 -14.28
N ILE A 251 6.78 -11.00 -14.41
CA ILE A 251 7.19 -9.83 -15.19
C ILE A 251 7.39 -8.64 -14.28
N TYR A 252 8.63 -8.42 -13.85
CA TYR A 252 9.04 -7.12 -13.31
C TYR A 252 9.26 -6.13 -14.46
N TYR A 253 8.70 -4.92 -14.36
CA TYR A 253 8.88 -3.87 -15.35
C TYR A 253 8.81 -2.48 -14.72
N ASP A 254 9.49 -1.53 -15.36
CA ASP A 254 9.38 -0.12 -15.02
C ASP A 254 8.16 0.49 -15.71
N ASP A 255 7.14 0.84 -14.93
CA ASP A 255 5.84 1.27 -15.45
C ASP A 255 5.74 2.78 -15.69
N ASP A 256 6.78 3.54 -15.33
CA ASP A 256 6.92 4.96 -15.62
C ASP A 256 8.30 5.28 -16.24
N LYS A 257 8.34 5.47 -17.55
CA LYS A 257 9.56 5.88 -18.27
C LYS A 257 9.57 7.39 -18.46
N ASN A 258 10.22 8.10 -17.54
CA ASN A 258 10.40 9.56 -17.57
C ASN A 258 9.07 10.35 -17.62
N GLY A 259 8.08 9.95 -16.82
CA GLY A 259 6.75 10.57 -16.75
C GLY A 259 5.75 10.00 -17.76
N ASN A 260 6.15 9.02 -18.57
CA ASN A 260 5.28 8.35 -19.52
C ASN A 260 4.94 6.95 -19.02
N LYS A 261 3.65 6.72 -18.76
CA LYS A 261 3.13 5.41 -18.41
C LYS A 261 3.41 4.40 -19.51
N VAL A 262 3.96 3.25 -19.14
CA VAL A 262 4.24 2.16 -20.06
C VAL A 262 2.95 1.40 -20.39
N ASN A 263 2.77 1.07 -21.68
CA ASN A 263 1.66 0.24 -22.11
C ASN A 263 1.90 -1.21 -21.67
N VAL A 264 1.07 -1.73 -20.76
CA VAL A 264 1.20 -3.08 -20.21
C VAL A 264 1.09 -4.18 -21.27
N ALA A 265 0.30 -3.96 -22.34
CA ALA A 265 0.19 -4.91 -23.44
C ALA A 265 1.54 -5.11 -24.13
N LYS A 266 2.30 -4.03 -24.34
CA LYS A 266 3.64 -4.11 -24.95
C LYS A 266 4.61 -4.88 -24.07
N VAL A 267 4.57 -4.64 -22.76
CA VAL A 267 5.41 -5.37 -21.79
C VAL A 267 5.18 -6.88 -21.90
N ILE A 268 3.93 -7.31 -22.00
CA ILE A 268 3.58 -8.73 -22.13
C ILE A 268 4.04 -9.29 -23.49
N LEU A 269 3.82 -8.55 -24.58
CA LEU A 269 4.23 -8.95 -25.93
C LEU A 269 5.76 -9.06 -26.07
N ASP A 270 6.50 -8.11 -25.50
CA ASP A 270 7.96 -8.11 -25.47
C ASP A 270 8.47 -9.36 -24.72
N ARG A 271 7.89 -9.68 -23.56
CA ARG A 271 8.23 -10.91 -22.81
C ARG A 271 7.92 -12.18 -23.60
N LEU A 272 6.81 -12.21 -24.34
CA LEU A 272 6.47 -13.36 -25.19
C LEU A 272 7.47 -13.54 -26.32
N ALA A 273 8.01 -12.46 -26.88
CA ALA A 273 9.04 -12.53 -27.91
C ALA A 273 10.37 -13.06 -27.34
N GLU A 274 10.75 -12.65 -26.12
CA GLU A 274 11.95 -13.15 -25.42
C GLU A 274 11.88 -14.67 -25.16
N ASN A 275 10.71 -15.17 -24.75
CA ASN A 275 10.50 -16.58 -24.40
C ASN A 275 10.29 -17.52 -25.62
N ARG A 276 10.23 -16.98 -26.84
CA ARG A 276 10.08 -17.76 -28.09
C ARG A 276 11.42 -18.11 -28.76
N VAL A 277 12.55 -17.64 -28.21
CA VAL A 277 13.92 -17.95 -28.64
C VAL A 277 14.46 -19.12 -27.83
#